data_AF-A0A8J7WYM7-F1
#
_entry.id   AF-A0A8J7WYM7-F1
#
_cell.length_a   1.000
_cell.length_b   1.000
_cell.length_c   1.000
_cell.angle_alpha   90.00
_cell.angle_beta   90.00
_cell.angle_gamma   90.00
#
_symmetry.space_group_name_H-M   'P 1'
#
loop_
_entity.id
_entity.type
_entity.pdbx_description
1 polymer ?
#
loop_
_entity_poly.entity_id
_entity_poly.type
_entity_poly.pdbx_seq_one_letter_code
_entity_poly.pdbx_strand_id
1 'polypeptide(L)'
;DIRNFSAKHVHLKQVALSAAYRTAVTNEREKNQQAMQAELRDFCVHNQKIPSQEAYELLKQWMDLLFQHYYRLFLIPERDYPKLIRQAYTSSEEYRSFLGQLNTLEQGMDQAVQSASGGEESDLHIQQKQKALQDLRSREINDMYQIY
;
A
#
# COMPACT_ATOMS: atom_id res chain seq x y z
N ASP A 1 -8.48 16.13 8.45
CA ASP A 1 -8.63 16.68 7.08
C ASP A 1 -8.21 15.62 6.06
N ILE A 2 -9.19 15.02 5.39
CA ILE A 2 -9.04 13.84 4.51
C ILE A 2 -8.18 14.15 3.28
N ARG A 3 -8.17 15.40 2.80
CA ARG A 3 -7.31 15.83 1.68
C ARG A 3 -5.83 15.80 2.06
N ASN A 4 -5.52 16.15 3.31
CA ASN A 4 -4.18 16.00 3.86
C ASN A 4 -3.81 14.51 4.02
N PHE A 5 -4.74 13.64 4.40
CA PHE A 5 -4.49 12.20 4.54
C PHE A 5 -4.29 11.49 3.19
N SER A 6 -5.08 11.82 2.16
CA SER A 6 -4.96 11.21 0.83
C SER A 6 -3.68 11.65 0.11
N ALA A 7 -3.30 12.94 0.19
CA ALA A 7 -2.04 13.43 -0.37
C ALA A 7 -0.82 12.78 0.32
N LYS A 8 -0.93 12.56 1.64
CA LYS A 8 0.08 11.89 2.46
C LYS A 8 0.23 10.39 2.14
N HIS A 9 -0.88 9.69 1.86
CA HIS A 9 -0.82 8.31 1.38
C HIS A 9 -0.18 8.18 0.00
N VAL A 10 -0.42 9.13 -0.90
CA VAL A 10 0.25 9.16 -2.22
C VAL A 10 1.76 9.33 -2.05
N HIS A 11 2.20 10.20 -1.14
CA HIS A 11 3.62 10.37 -0.85
C HIS A 11 4.27 9.07 -0.37
N LEU A 12 3.70 8.37 0.62
CA LEU A 12 4.28 7.12 1.11
C LEU A 12 4.30 6.00 0.06
N LYS A 13 3.28 5.93 -0.81
CA LYS A 13 3.31 5.03 -1.99
C LYS A 13 4.47 5.35 -2.92
N GLN A 14 4.72 6.63 -3.17
CA GLN A 14 5.83 7.09 -4.00
C GLN A 14 7.20 6.77 -3.38
N VAL A 15 7.33 6.87 -2.06
CA VAL A 15 8.56 6.48 -1.33
C VAL A 15 8.81 4.98 -1.51
N ALA A 16 7.80 4.13 -1.28
CA ALA A 16 7.91 2.68 -1.47
C ALA A 16 8.26 2.30 -2.92
N LEU A 17 7.61 2.95 -3.90
CA LEU A 17 7.89 2.77 -5.33
C LEU A 17 9.33 3.16 -5.69
N SER A 18 9.80 4.30 -5.17
CA SER A 18 11.16 4.81 -5.44
C SER A 18 12.23 3.88 -4.85
N ALA A 19 12.00 3.38 -3.63
CA ALA A 19 12.89 2.42 -2.99
C ALA A 19 12.95 1.09 -3.77
N ALA A 20 11.80 0.61 -4.25
CA ALA A 20 11.71 -0.58 -5.08
C ALA A 20 12.46 -0.41 -6.40
N TYR A 21 12.28 0.73 -7.08
CA TYR A 21 13.00 1.07 -8.31
C TYR A 21 14.51 1.10 -8.10
N ARG A 22 14.98 1.82 -7.07
CA ARG A 22 16.41 1.88 -6.72
C ARG A 22 16.96 0.48 -6.46
N THR A 23 16.19 -0.37 -5.76
CA THR A 23 16.62 -1.75 -5.49
C THR A 23 16.74 -2.57 -6.78
N ALA A 24 15.79 -2.44 -7.71
CA ALA A 24 15.86 -3.13 -9.00
C ALA A 24 17.06 -2.68 -9.84
N VAL A 25 17.50 -1.42 -9.70
CA VAL A 25 18.64 -0.87 -10.45
C VAL A 25 19.99 -1.14 -9.77
N THR A 26 20.09 -1.01 -8.44
CA THR A 26 21.37 -1.06 -7.73
C THR A 26 21.65 -2.40 -7.04
N ASN A 27 20.64 -3.27 -6.90
CA ASN A 27 20.69 -4.50 -6.12
C ASN A 27 21.01 -4.29 -4.61
N GLU A 28 20.94 -3.05 -4.11
CA GLU A 28 21.21 -2.71 -2.71
C GLU A 28 19.92 -2.74 -1.86
N ARG A 29 19.30 -3.92 -1.74
CA ARG A 29 17.96 -4.06 -1.12
C ARG A 29 17.89 -3.54 0.31
N GLU A 30 18.81 -3.95 1.17
CA GLU A 30 18.79 -3.57 2.58
C GLU A 30 18.93 -2.06 2.78
N LYS A 31 19.86 -1.43 2.06
CA LYS A 31 20.10 0.01 2.10
C LYS A 31 18.88 0.80 1.64
N ASN A 32 18.26 0.41 0.52
CA ASN A 32 17.08 1.10 0.00
C ASN A 32 15.86 0.91 0.91
N GLN A 33 15.71 -0.27 1.52
CA GLN A 33 14.65 -0.53 2.50
C GLN A 33 14.88 0.27 3.79
N GLN A 34 16.12 0.38 4.28
CA GLN A 34 16.45 1.23 5.44
C GLN A 34 16.17 2.70 5.16
N ALA A 35 16.52 3.21 3.97
CA ALA A 35 16.22 4.57 3.56
C ALA A 35 14.69 4.84 3.53
N MET A 36 13.92 3.91 2.96
CA MET A 36 12.46 3.97 2.98
C MET A 36 11.89 4.03 4.41
N GLN A 37 12.41 3.20 5.32
CA GLN A 37 11.97 3.16 6.72
C GLN A 37 12.39 4.42 7.50
N ALA A 38 13.53 5.03 7.16
CA ALA A 38 13.94 6.32 7.70
C ALA A 38 12.98 7.43 7.25
N GLU A 39 12.62 7.48 5.96
CA GLU A 39 11.63 8.44 5.44
C GLU A 39 10.25 8.27 6.11
N LEU A 40 9.80 7.03 6.35
CA LEU A 40 8.58 6.77 7.13
C LEU A 40 8.68 7.34 8.54
N ARG A 41 9.80 7.10 9.23
CA ARG A 41 10.00 7.60 10.60
C ARG A 41 9.96 9.12 10.63
N ASP A 42 10.67 9.77 9.72
CA ASP A 42 10.71 11.23 9.62
C ASP A 42 9.32 11.80 9.32
N PHE A 43 8.58 11.16 8.42
CA PHE A 43 7.21 11.52 8.11
C PHE A 43 6.27 11.39 9.32
N CYS A 44 6.37 10.30 10.08
CA CYS A 44 5.55 10.06 11.27
C CYS A 44 5.85 11.06 12.39
N VAL A 45 7.14 11.36 12.63
CA VAL A 45 7.59 12.27 13.69
C VAL A 45 7.27 13.73 13.35
N HIS A 46 7.57 14.16 12.12
CA HIS A 46 7.54 15.59 11.77
C HIS A 46 6.26 16.04 11.04
N ASN A 47 5.64 15.17 10.22
CA ASN A 47 4.56 15.59 9.32
C ASN A 47 3.15 15.16 9.75
N GLN A 48 3.07 14.01 10.43
CA GLN A 48 1.78 13.43 10.85
C GLN A 48 1.56 13.55 12.36
N LYS A 49 2.63 13.55 13.17
CA LYS A 49 2.55 13.42 14.63
C LYS A 49 1.67 12.24 15.03
N ILE A 50 1.89 11.08 14.42
CA ILE A 50 1.06 9.90 14.64
C ILE A 50 1.09 9.57 16.14
N PRO A 51 -0.05 9.64 16.85
CA PRO A 51 -0.06 9.54 18.30
C PRO A 51 0.00 8.08 18.78
N SER A 52 -0.18 7.09 17.89
CA SER A 52 -0.27 5.67 18.23
C SER A 52 0.86 4.86 17.61
N GLN A 53 1.56 4.08 18.45
CA GLN A 53 2.53 3.07 18.01
C GLN A 53 1.91 2.05 17.05
N GLU A 54 0.64 1.71 17.25
CA GLU A 54 -0.09 0.77 16.40
C GLU A 54 -0.22 1.29 14.97
N ALA A 55 -0.61 2.56 14.81
CA ALA A 55 -0.72 3.19 13.49
C ALA A 55 0.64 3.25 12.78
N TYR A 56 1.73 3.48 13.52
CA TYR A 56 3.09 3.44 12.97
C TYR A 56 3.47 2.04 12.46
N GLU A 57 3.22 0.99 13.24
CA GLU A 57 3.52 -0.39 12.82
C GLU A 57 2.68 -0.83 11.62
N LEU A 58 1.41 -0.42 11.55
CA LEU A 58 0.55 -0.68 10.40
C LEU A 58 1.06 0.02 9.13
N LEU A 59 1.46 1.29 9.24
CA LEU A 59 2.07 2.02 8.12
C LEU A 59 3.38 1.39 7.65
N LYS A 60 4.21 0.93 8.59
CA LYS A 60 5.46 0.22 8.30
C LYS A 60 5.19 -1.05 7.50
N GLN A 61 4.27 -1.89 7.98
CA GLN A 61 3.88 -3.12 7.27
C GLN A 61 3.30 -2.83 5.89
N TRP A 62 2.49 -1.78 5.78
CA TRP A 62 1.91 -1.35 4.51
C TRP A 62 2.98 -0.88 3.51
N MET A 63 3.96 -0.11 3.95
CA MET A 63 5.08 0.30 3.10
C MET A 63 5.97 -0.87 2.69
N ASP A 64 6.27 -1.80 3.61
CA ASP A 64 7.02 -3.01 3.29
C ASP A 64 6.28 -3.86 2.24
N LEU A 65 4.94 -4.01 2.37
CA LEU A 65 4.11 -4.74 1.42
C LEU A 65 4.10 -4.08 0.03
N LEU A 66 3.96 -2.76 -0.04
CA LEU A 66 4.03 -2.00 -1.29
C LEU A 66 5.41 -2.08 -1.94
N PHE A 67 6.48 -2.00 -1.15
CA PHE A 67 7.84 -2.18 -1.63
C PHE A 67 8.03 -3.56 -2.28
N GLN A 68 7.55 -4.65 -1.64
CA GLN A 68 7.62 -5.99 -2.23
C GLN A 68 6.85 -6.06 -3.56
N HIS A 69 5.64 -5.50 -3.60
CA HIS A 69 4.83 -5.46 -4.81
C HIS A 69 5.55 -4.74 -5.95
N TYR A 70 5.98 -3.49 -5.73
CA TYR A 70 6.66 -2.71 -6.77
C TYR A 70 7.99 -3.32 -7.19
N TYR A 71 8.74 -3.90 -6.26
CA TYR A 71 10.00 -4.56 -6.57
C TYR A 71 9.77 -5.73 -7.54
N ARG A 72 8.77 -6.58 -7.29
CA ARG A 72 8.39 -7.67 -8.21
C ARG A 72 8.04 -7.14 -9.60
N LEU A 73 7.27 -6.05 -9.69
CA LEU A 73 6.90 -5.45 -10.97
C LEU A 73 8.13 -4.94 -11.74
N PHE A 74 9.10 -4.30 -11.06
CA PHE A 74 10.29 -3.79 -11.74
C PHE A 74 11.24 -4.86 -12.26
N LEU A 75 11.15 -6.09 -11.75
CA LEU A 75 11.95 -7.21 -12.27
C LEU A 75 11.42 -7.78 -13.60
N ILE A 76 10.24 -7.36 -14.02
CA ILE A 76 9.57 -7.91 -15.21
C ILE A 76 9.67 -6.92 -16.36
N PRO A 77 10.22 -7.34 -17.52
CA PRO A 77 10.36 -6.49 -18.70
C PRO A 77 9.04 -6.39 -19.49
N GLU A 78 7.94 -6.03 -18.85
CA GLU A 78 6.62 -5.84 -19.46
C GLU A 78 6.09 -4.43 -19.17
N ARG A 79 5.39 -3.84 -20.14
CA ARG A 79 4.82 -2.47 -20.03
C ARG A 79 3.30 -2.48 -19.97
N ASP A 80 2.67 -3.55 -20.46
CA ASP A 80 1.23 -3.74 -20.33
C ASP A 80 0.89 -4.17 -18.90
N TYR A 81 0.13 -3.35 -18.19
CA TYR A 81 -0.14 -3.56 -16.76
C TYR A 81 -0.83 -4.91 -16.45
N PRO A 82 -1.88 -5.35 -17.18
CA PRO A 82 -2.45 -6.68 -16.99
C PRO A 82 -1.43 -7.81 -17.16
N LYS A 83 -0.60 -7.77 -18.21
CA LYS A 83 0.45 -8.79 -18.42
C LYS A 83 1.54 -8.72 -17.37
N LEU A 84 1.91 -7.51 -16.93
CA LEU A 84 2.91 -7.28 -15.88
C LEU A 84 2.47 -7.94 -14.57
N ILE A 85 1.21 -7.76 -14.17
CA ILE A 85 0.65 -8.39 -12.97
C ILE A 85 0.63 -9.92 -13.11
N ARG A 86 0.18 -10.46 -14.26
CA ARG A 86 0.18 -11.92 -14.49
C ARG A 86 1.58 -12.54 -14.47
N GLN A 87 2.60 -11.79 -14.87
CA GLN A 87 3.99 -12.26 -14.80
C GLN A 87 4.58 -12.11 -13.39
N ALA A 88 4.11 -11.13 -12.60
CA ALA A 88 4.56 -10.88 -11.22
C ALA A 88 3.92 -11.80 -10.19
N TYR A 89 2.74 -12.32 -10.51
CA TYR A 89 1.94 -13.18 -9.65
C TYR A 89 1.57 -14.44 -10.41
N THR A 90 2.08 -15.58 -9.93
CA THR A 90 2.00 -16.89 -10.57
C THR A 90 0.55 -17.34 -10.80
N SER A 91 -0.36 -16.88 -9.93
CA SER A 91 -1.80 -17.16 -10.02
C SER A 91 -2.62 -15.93 -9.62
N SER A 92 -3.90 -15.93 -10.03
CA SER A 92 -4.87 -14.94 -9.57
C SER A 92 -5.06 -14.98 -8.05
N GLU A 93 -4.90 -16.14 -7.42
CA GLU A 93 -4.94 -16.31 -5.96
C GLU A 93 -3.78 -15.59 -5.26
N GLU A 94 -2.58 -15.63 -5.83
CA GLU A 94 -1.42 -14.93 -5.26
C GLU A 94 -1.63 -13.41 -5.28
N TYR A 95 -2.18 -12.89 -6.37
CA TYR A 95 -2.51 -11.47 -6.47
C TYR A 95 -3.69 -11.07 -5.58
N ARG A 96 -4.73 -11.91 -5.48
CA ARG A 96 -5.84 -11.74 -4.53
C ARG A 96 -5.34 -11.72 -3.08
N SER A 97 -4.39 -12.58 -2.72
CA SER A 97 -3.79 -12.62 -1.39
C SER A 97 -3.06 -11.31 -1.06
N PHE A 98 -2.27 -10.78 -2.02
CA PHE A 98 -1.64 -9.47 -1.87
C PHE A 98 -2.67 -8.36 -1.65
N LEU A 99 -3.73 -8.31 -2.47
CA LEU A 99 -4.79 -7.31 -2.33
C LEU A 99 -5.57 -7.44 -1.02
N GLY A 100 -5.76 -8.67 -0.54
CA GLY A 100 -6.35 -8.94 0.77
C GLY A 100 -5.50 -8.40 1.93
N GLN A 101 -4.19 -8.66 1.91
CA GLN A 101 -3.26 -8.11 2.91
C GLN A 101 -3.23 -6.58 2.87
N LEU A 102 -3.19 -6.00 1.67
CA LEU A 102 -3.22 -4.55 1.49
C LEU A 102 -4.50 -3.94 2.10
N ASN A 103 -5.64 -4.58 1.84
CA ASN A 103 -6.93 -4.16 2.37
C ASN A 103 -7.00 -4.25 3.90
N THR A 104 -6.51 -5.33 4.50
CA THR A 104 -6.45 -5.49 5.96
C THR A 104 -5.62 -4.39 6.62
N LEU A 105 -4.46 -4.05 6.04
CA LEU A 105 -3.61 -2.99 6.55
C LEU A 105 -4.26 -1.60 6.39
N GLU A 106 -4.90 -1.33 5.25
CA GLU A 106 -5.65 -0.08 5.02
C GLU A 106 -6.80 0.08 6.01
N GLN A 107 -7.53 -1.00 6.32
CA GLN A 107 -8.60 -0.99 7.33
C GLN A 107 -8.07 -0.76 8.74
N GLY A 108 -6.99 -1.44 9.12
CA GLY A 108 -6.35 -1.24 10.43
C GLY A 108 -5.89 0.21 10.62
N MET A 109 -5.34 0.83 9.58
CA MET A 109 -4.95 2.24 9.62
C MET A 109 -6.15 3.18 9.77
N ASP A 110 -7.22 2.96 9.00
CA ASP A 110 -8.44 3.77 9.12
C ASP A 110 -9.02 3.67 10.56
N GLN A 111 -9.03 2.47 11.17
CA GLN A 111 -9.48 2.24 12.56
C GLN A 111 -8.57 2.89 13.62
N ALA A 112 -7.25 2.77 13.45
CA ALA A 112 -6.28 3.36 14.37
C ALA A 112 -6.35 4.90 14.35
N VAL A 113 -6.57 5.49 13.17
CA VAL A 113 -6.79 6.94 13.02
C VAL A 113 -8.10 7.36 13.68
N GLN A 114 -9.19 6.62 13.47
CA GLN A 114 -10.49 6.91 14.08
C GLN A 114 -10.40 6.90 15.62
N SER A 115 -9.79 5.85 16.18
CA SER A 115 -9.59 5.68 17.63
C SER A 115 -8.74 6.80 18.24
N ALA A 116 -7.72 7.28 17.52
CA ALA A 116 -6.84 8.35 17.99
C ALA A 116 -7.40 9.77 17.82
N SER A 117 -8.27 9.98 16.82
CA SER A 117 -8.78 11.32 16.48
C SER A 117 -10.02 11.71 17.27
N GLY A 118 -10.71 10.75 17.89
CA GLY A 118 -12.04 10.95 18.49
C GLY A 118 -13.08 11.49 17.49
N GLY A 119 -12.78 11.42 16.19
CA GLY A 119 -13.53 12.06 15.13
C GLY A 119 -14.66 11.18 14.64
N GLU A 120 -15.84 11.77 14.50
CA GLU A 120 -17.04 11.18 13.92
C GLU A 120 -16.93 11.01 12.38
N GLU A 121 -15.82 10.49 11.84
CA GLU A 121 -15.99 9.81 10.57
C GLU A 121 -16.88 8.60 10.87
N SER A 122 -18.12 8.67 10.38
CA SER A 122 -19.08 7.58 10.57
C SER A 122 -18.45 6.30 10.07
N ASP A 123 -18.51 5.23 10.87
CA ASP A 123 -18.13 3.87 10.47
C ASP A 123 -18.68 3.51 9.08
N LEU A 124 -19.85 4.05 8.72
CA LEU A 124 -20.46 3.88 7.41
C LEU A 124 -19.62 4.46 6.26
N HIS A 125 -18.97 5.61 6.44
CA HIS A 125 -18.12 6.22 5.40
C HIS A 125 -16.86 5.37 5.15
N ILE A 126 -16.21 4.91 6.22
CA ILE A 126 -15.05 4.01 6.13
C ILE A 126 -15.46 2.70 5.46
N GLN A 127 -16.58 2.09 5.89
CA GLN A 127 -17.09 0.86 5.27
C GLN A 127 -17.44 1.02 3.79
N GLN A 128 -18.06 2.15 3.40
CA GLN A 128 -18.39 2.43 2.00
C GLN A 128 -17.14 2.59 1.13
N LYS A 129 -16.13 3.34 1.62
CA LYS A 129 -14.83 3.47 0.96
C LYS A 129 -14.16 2.11 0.76
N GLN A 130 -14.13 1.29 1.81
CA GLN A 130 -13.50 -0.02 1.80
C GLN A 130 -14.21 -0.98 0.82
N LYS A 131 -15.55 -0.99 0.83
CA LYS A 131 -16.34 -1.77 -0.12
C LYS A 131 -16.09 -1.34 -1.57
N ALA A 132 -16.08 -0.04 -1.85
CA ALA A 132 -15.81 0.48 -3.19
C ALA A 132 -14.42 0.08 -3.72
N LEU A 133 -13.41 0.10 -2.85
CA LEU A 133 -12.06 -0.36 -3.19
C LEU A 133 -12.01 -1.86 -3.48
N GLN A 134 -12.70 -2.67 -2.67
CA GLN A 134 -12.79 -4.12 -2.90
C GLN A 134 -13.52 -4.44 -4.21
N ASP A 135 -14.63 -3.76 -4.50
CA ASP A 135 -15.39 -3.96 -5.74
C ASP A 135 -14.54 -3.60 -6.97
N LEU A 136 -13.80 -2.49 -6.91
CA LEU A 136 -12.89 -2.07 -7.99
C LEU A 136 -11.76 -3.09 -8.21
N ARG A 137 -11.09 -3.50 -7.14
CA ARG A 137 -10.01 -4.52 -7.18
C ARG A 137 -10.52 -5.87 -7.71
N SER A 138 -11.73 -6.27 -7.35
CA SER A 138 -12.35 -7.52 -7.81
C SER A 138 -12.62 -7.48 -9.32
N ARG A 139 -13.11 -6.35 -9.83
CA ARG A 139 -13.30 -6.13 -11.28
C ARG A 139 -11.97 -6.17 -12.01
N GLU A 140 -10.96 -5.47 -11.50
CA GLU A 140 -9.61 -5.47 -12.09
C GLU A 140 -9.03 -6.89 -12.18
N ILE A 141 -9.16 -7.71 -11.13
CA ILE A 141 -8.70 -9.10 -11.16
C ILE A 141 -9.45 -9.92 -12.23
N ASN A 142 -10.77 -9.78 -12.31
CA ASN A 142 -11.57 -10.54 -13.27
C ASN A 142 -11.24 -10.14 -14.71
N ASP A 143 -11.07 -8.84 -14.97
CA ASP A 143 -10.65 -8.31 -16.28
C ASP A 143 -9.23 -8.77 -16.63
N MET A 144 -8.32 -8.76 -15.65
CA MET A 144 -6.94 -9.20 -15.85
C MET A 144 -6.83 -10.69 -16.08
N TYR A 145 -7.59 -11.55 -15.42
CA TYR A 145 -7.43 -13.01 -15.52
C TYR A 145 -8.50 -13.69 -16.37
N GLN A 146 -9.42 -12.94 -17.00
CA GLN A 146 -10.55 -13.47 -17.78
C GLN A 146 -11.35 -14.55 -17.03
N ILE A 147 -11.52 -14.36 -15.71
CA ILE A 147 -12.30 -15.27 -14.87
C ILE A 147 -13.78 -14.92 -15.07
N TYR A 148 -14.44 -15.61 -16.00
CA TYR A 148 -15.89 -15.57 -16.21
C TYR A 148 -16.57 -16.74 -15.50
#